data_AF-A0A382WA82-F1
#
_entry.id   AF-A0A382WA82-F1
#
_cell.length_a   1.000
_cell.length_b   1.000
_cell.length_c   1.000
_cell.angle_alpha   90.00
_cell.angle_beta   90.00
_cell.angle_gamma   90.00
#
_symmetry.space_group_name_H-M   'P 1'
#
loop_
_entity.id
_entity.type
_entity.pdbx_description
1 polymer ?
#
loop_
_entity_poly.entity_id
_entity_poly.type
_entity_poly.pdbx_seq_one_letter_code
_entity_poly.pdbx_strand_id
1 'polypeptide(L)'
;MERELIVAFAQIATGLATLVVAMFLAGQLFLQRRALAIAHLDSVREQLFASEKRRDDIAFTAVSDESLAPLWVRGGEALSTLDDVGHYRFRTYLRAYFLWVRTDWALRRESDDVSSFETLLRTLLSAKGRRDQYAGDLRGNLLSEPELLEIADRIYEEFEGAPVSATTEGIAENLPANIPRSYGA
;
A
#
# COMPACT_ATOMS: atom_id res chain seq x y z
N MET A 1 16.12 -37.18 -61.78
CA MET A 1 16.06 -35.85 -62.42
C MET A 1 14.71 -35.15 -62.24
N GLU A 2 13.59 -35.55 -62.86
CA GLU A 2 12.31 -34.80 -62.76
C GLU A 2 11.70 -34.79 -61.33
N ARG A 3 11.70 -35.94 -60.63
CA ARG A 3 11.21 -36.03 -59.24
C ARG A 3 12.05 -35.21 -58.25
N GLU A 4 13.36 -35.10 -58.46
CA GLU A 4 14.26 -34.34 -57.57
C GLU A 4 14.02 -32.84 -57.69
N LEU A 5 13.76 -32.35 -58.91
CA LEU A 5 13.34 -30.96 -59.16
C LEU A 5 12.01 -30.66 -58.46
N ILE A 6 11.01 -31.55 -58.58
CA ILE A 6 9.71 -31.39 -57.92
C ILE A 6 9.86 -31.33 -56.39
N VAL A 7 10.67 -32.20 -55.80
CA VAL A 7 10.95 -32.21 -54.36
C VAL A 7 11.65 -30.91 -53.92
N ALA A 8 12.63 -30.45 -54.69
CA ALA A 8 13.32 -29.19 -54.41
C ALA A 8 12.37 -27.98 -54.44
N PHE A 9 11.48 -27.90 -55.44
CA PHE A 9 10.45 -26.86 -55.51
C PHE A 9 9.47 -26.92 -54.33
N ALA A 10 9.02 -28.11 -53.95
CA ALA A 10 8.12 -28.29 -52.82
C ALA A 10 8.78 -27.85 -51.49
N GLN A 11 10.07 -28.12 -51.31
CA GLN A 11 10.81 -27.73 -50.12
C GLN A 11 10.99 -26.21 -50.04
N ILE A 12 11.33 -25.56 -51.16
CA ILE A 12 11.41 -24.09 -51.23
C ILE A 12 10.04 -23.47 -50.92
N ALA A 13 8.96 -23.97 -51.51
CA ALA A 13 7.61 -23.50 -51.26
C ALA A 13 7.21 -23.66 -49.79
N THR A 14 7.56 -24.80 -49.17
CA THR A 14 7.30 -25.06 -47.74
C THR A 14 8.10 -24.11 -46.84
N GLY A 15 9.38 -23.86 -47.17
CA GLY A 15 10.23 -22.92 -46.45
C GLY A 15 9.68 -21.48 -46.55
N LEU A 16 9.21 -21.09 -47.73
CA LEU A 16 8.62 -19.77 -47.96
C LEU A 16 7.30 -19.61 -47.19
N ALA A 17 6.45 -20.64 -47.17
CA ALA A 17 5.23 -20.66 -46.38
C ALA A 17 5.53 -20.54 -44.87
N THR A 18 6.53 -21.27 -44.38
CA THR A 18 6.97 -21.20 -42.98
C THR A 18 7.49 -19.80 -42.62
N LEU A 19 8.26 -19.18 -43.53
CA LEU A 19 8.78 -17.81 -43.33
C LEU A 19 7.64 -16.78 -43.23
N VAL A 20 6.62 -16.89 -44.10
CA VAL A 20 5.45 -16.00 -44.07
C VAL A 20 4.70 -16.12 -42.74
N VAL A 21 4.46 -17.35 -42.27
CA VAL A 21 3.82 -17.59 -40.97
C VAL A 21 4.66 -17.03 -39.83
N ALA A 22 5.99 -17.24 -39.85
CA ALA A 22 6.89 -16.71 -38.83
C ALA A 22 6.88 -15.17 -38.80
N MET A 23 6.87 -14.50 -39.95
CA MET A 23 6.77 -13.04 -40.03
C MET A 23 5.43 -12.53 -39.47
N PHE A 24 4.33 -13.23 -39.77
CA PHE A 24 3.01 -12.88 -39.24
C PHE A 24 2.97 -13.01 -37.71
N LEU A 25 3.47 -14.12 -37.16
CA LEU A 25 3.58 -14.33 -35.71
C LEU A 25 4.47 -13.28 -35.05
N ALA A 26 5.61 -12.94 -35.64
CA ALA A 26 6.49 -11.89 -35.15
C ALA A 26 5.79 -10.53 -35.12
N GLY A 27 5.02 -10.20 -36.16
CA GLY A 27 4.17 -9.00 -36.20
C GLY A 27 3.11 -8.99 -35.09
N GLN A 28 2.44 -10.12 -34.86
CA GLN A 28 1.46 -10.25 -33.78
C GLN A 28 2.11 -10.04 -32.40
N LEU A 29 3.27 -10.66 -32.15
CA LEU A 29 4.01 -10.49 -30.89
C LEU A 29 4.41 -9.03 -30.66
N PHE A 30 4.82 -8.31 -31.71
CA PHE A 30 5.16 -6.90 -31.61
C PHE A 30 3.96 -6.04 -31.21
N LEU A 31 2.80 -6.25 -31.85
CA LEU A 31 1.57 -5.54 -31.52
C LEU A 31 1.08 -5.87 -30.11
N GLN A 32 1.14 -7.14 -29.71
CA GLN A 32 0.77 -7.59 -28.35
C GLN A 32 1.66 -6.96 -27.28
N ARG A 33 2.97 -6.90 -27.49
CA ARG A 33 3.91 -6.23 -26.55
C ARG A 33 3.57 -4.76 -26.38
N ARG A 34 3.23 -4.06 -27.47
CA ARG A 34 2.82 -2.65 -27.41
C ARG A 34 1.51 -2.47 -26.65
N ALA A 35 0.50 -3.32 -26.92
CA ALA A 35 -0.77 -3.28 -26.22
C ALA A 35 -0.60 -3.56 -24.72
N LEU A 36 0.23 -4.55 -24.37
CA LEU A 36 0.55 -4.89 -22.98
C LEU A 36 1.24 -3.72 -22.26
N ALA A 37 2.20 -3.05 -22.92
CA ALA A 37 2.87 -1.89 -22.35
C ALA A 37 1.90 -0.73 -22.07
N ILE A 38 0.96 -0.48 -22.99
CA ILE A 38 -0.09 0.53 -22.79
C ILE A 38 -1.02 0.14 -21.64
N ALA A 39 -1.49 -1.11 -21.62
CA ALA A 39 -2.36 -1.62 -20.56
C ALA A 39 -1.69 -1.59 -19.18
N HIS A 40 -0.38 -1.87 -19.12
CA HIS A 40 0.39 -1.77 -17.89
C HIS A 40 0.46 -0.32 -17.38
N LEU A 41 0.78 0.63 -18.26
CA LEU A 41 0.79 2.06 -17.90
C LEU A 41 -0.57 2.55 -17.43
N ASP A 42 -1.65 2.11 -18.08
CA ASP A 42 -3.01 2.47 -17.69
C ASP A 42 -3.39 1.88 -16.33
N SER A 43 -3.07 0.61 -16.10
CA SER A 43 -3.29 -0.06 -14.82
C SER A 43 -2.55 0.64 -13.67
N VAL A 44 -1.31 1.09 -13.87
CA VAL A 44 -0.57 1.84 -12.84
C VAL A 44 -1.24 3.18 -12.53
N ARG A 45 -1.71 3.90 -13.57
CA ARG A 45 -2.43 5.17 -13.40
C ARG A 45 -3.75 4.98 -12.66
N GLU A 46 -4.51 3.95 -13.01
CA GLU A 46 -5.77 3.63 -12.34
C GLU A 46 -5.56 3.29 -10.86
N GLN A 47 -4.53 2.51 -10.54
CA GLN A 47 -4.16 2.21 -9.15
C GLN A 47 -3.77 3.46 -8.36
N LEU A 48 -2.98 4.36 -8.95
CA LEU A 48 -2.61 5.63 -8.32
C LEU A 48 -3.84 6.52 -8.08
N PHE A 49 -4.74 6.61 -9.07
CA PHE A 49 -5.98 7.38 -8.94
C PHE A 49 -6.89 6.80 -7.86
N ALA A 50 -7.02 5.47 -7.80
CA ALA A 50 -7.78 4.79 -6.75
C ALA A 50 -7.18 5.01 -5.36
N SER A 51 -5.85 5.05 -5.25
CA SER A 51 -5.16 5.39 -4.00
C SER A 51 -5.45 6.82 -3.55
N GLU A 52 -5.36 7.80 -4.46
CA GLU A 52 -5.68 9.21 -4.17
C GLU A 52 -7.13 9.38 -3.75
N LYS A 53 -8.07 8.75 -4.45
CA LYS A 53 -9.48 8.76 -4.07
C LYS A 53 -9.70 8.18 -2.67
N ARG A 54 -9.02 7.09 -2.34
CA ARG A 54 -9.09 6.49 -0.99
C ARG A 54 -8.53 7.43 0.08
N ARG A 55 -7.45 8.17 -0.21
CA ARG A 55 -6.92 9.21 0.70
C ARG A 55 -7.99 10.27 0.97
N ASP A 56 -8.58 10.79 -0.09
CA ASP A 56 -9.56 11.86 -0.01
C ASP A 56 -10.82 11.36 0.72
N ASP A 57 -11.33 10.17 0.41
CA ASP A 57 -12.48 9.56 1.09
C ASP A 57 -12.23 9.41 2.60
N ILE A 58 -11.03 8.96 3.00
CA ILE A 58 -10.62 8.90 4.41
C ILE A 58 -10.68 10.32 4.99
N ALA A 59 -9.92 11.27 4.45
CA ALA A 59 -9.86 12.64 4.95
C ALA A 59 -11.25 13.31 5.05
N PHE A 60 -12.09 13.17 4.02
CA PHE A 60 -13.45 13.70 4.00
C PHE A 60 -14.34 13.05 5.05
N THR A 61 -14.22 11.75 5.28
CA THR A 61 -14.99 11.05 6.33
C THR A 61 -14.70 11.62 7.71
N ALA A 62 -13.43 11.89 8.06
CA ALA A 62 -13.08 12.49 9.36
C ALA A 62 -13.64 13.89 9.57
N VAL A 63 -13.87 14.67 8.52
CA VAL A 63 -14.36 16.06 8.65
C VAL A 63 -15.87 16.20 8.43
N SER A 64 -16.50 15.29 7.68
CA SER A 64 -17.92 15.38 7.32
C SER A 64 -18.85 14.54 8.20
N ASP A 65 -18.34 13.49 8.85
CA ASP A 65 -19.12 12.68 9.79
C ASP A 65 -19.10 13.33 11.19
N GLU A 66 -20.23 13.91 11.59
CA GLU A 66 -20.42 14.57 12.89
C GLU A 66 -20.18 13.65 14.09
N SER A 67 -20.30 12.33 13.91
CA SER A 67 -20.02 11.35 14.95
C SER A 67 -18.55 10.94 15.02
N LEU A 68 -17.80 11.05 13.92
CA LEU A 68 -16.38 10.70 13.86
C LEU A 68 -15.47 11.88 14.16
N ALA A 69 -15.81 13.09 13.72
CA ALA A 69 -14.96 14.26 13.91
C ALA A 69 -14.58 14.50 15.40
N PRO A 70 -15.51 14.42 16.37
CA PRO A 70 -15.16 14.56 17.79
C PRO A 70 -14.29 13.40 18.30
N LEU A 71 -14.51 12.18 17.81
CA LEU A 71 -13.70 11.01 18.15
C LEU A 71 -12.27 11.14 17.61
N TRP A 72 -12.11 11.70 16.41
CA TRP A 72 -10.81 11.92 15.78
C TRP A 72 -9.94 12.91 16.57
N VAL A 73 -10.57 13.96 17.10
CA VAL A 73 -9.90 14.95 17.96
C VAL A 73 -9.54 14.32 19.31
N ARG A 74 -10.54 13.81 20.05
CA ARG A 74 -10.37 13.26 21.40
C ARG A 74 -9.44 12.03 21.44
N GLY A 75 -9.62 11.12 20.48
CA GLY A 75 -8.74 9.97 20.31
C GLY A 75 -7.31 10.33 19.94
N GLY A 76 -7.10 11.50 19.31
CA GLY A 76 -5.78 12.06 19.08
C GLY A 76 -5.11 12.56 20.36
N GLU A 77 -5.88 13.12 21.30
CA GLU A 77 -5.37 13.61 22.58
C GLU A 77 -5.00 12.45 23.51
N ALA A 78 -5.96 11.58 23.81
CA ALA A 78 -5.75 10.40 24.64
C ALA A 78 -6.84 9.34 24.41
N LEU A 79 -6.42 8.08 24.26
CA LEU A 79 -7.33 6.96 24.02
C LEU A 79 -8.32 6.73 25.18
N SER A 80 -7.91 7.04 26.42
CA SER A 80 -8.75 6.93 27.62
C SER A 80 -9.95 7.88 27.64
N THR A 81 -9.97 8.88 26.77
CA THR A 81 -11.11 9.77 26.64
C THR A 81 -12.26 9.13 25.87
N LEU A 82 -12.03 8.02 25.15
CA LEU A 82 -13.04 7.35 24.34
C LEU A 82 -13.74 6.26 25.13
N ASP A 83 -15.04 6.06 24.87
CA ASP A 83 -15.76 4.87 25.29
C ASP A 83 -15.42 3.68 24.38
N ASP A 84 -15.85 2.46 24.73
CA ASP A 84 -15.51 1.25 23.97
C ASP A 84 -15.87 1.36 22.48
N VAL A 85 -17.06 1.92 22.18
CA VAL A 85 -17.53 2.10 20.81
C VAL A 85 -16.74 3.19 20.09
N GLY A 86 -16.46 4.31 20.76
CA GLY A 86 -15.65 5.40 20.23
C GLY A 86 -14.22 4.96 19.93
N HIS A 87 -13.61 4.18 20.83
CA HIS A 87 -12.27 3.62 20.64
C HIS A 87 -12.25 2.65 19.46
N TYR A 88 -13.25 1.76 19.35
CA TYR A 88 -13.38 0.87 18.19
C TYR A 88 -13.47 1.64 16.88
N ARG A 89 -14.30 2.70 16.81
CA ARG A 89 -14.45 3.54 15.62
C ARG A 89 -13.16 4.27 15.26
N PHE A 90 -12.54 4.92 16.24
CA PHE A 90 -11.27 5.63 16.08
C PHE A 90 -10.17 4.70 15.57
N ARG A 91 -9.99 3.54 16.22
CA ARG A 91 -9.00 2.54 15.83
C ARG A 91 -9.24 2.00 14.43
N THR A 92 -10.49 1.68 14.09
CA THR A 92 -10.85 1.18 12.76
C THR A 92 -10.51 2.20 11.68
N TYR A 93 -10.84 3.46 11.93
CA TYR A 93 -10.56 4.55 11.00
C TYR A 93 -9.05 4.80 10.87
N LEU A 94 -8.30 4.84 11.98
CA LEU A 94 -6.85 5.00 11.96
C LEU A 94 -6.16 3.80 11.27
N ARG A 95 -6.64 2.57 11.49
CA ARG A 95 -6.19 1.38 10.77
C ARG A 95 -6.41 1.49 9.26
N ALA A 96 -7.56 2.00 8.83
CA ALA A 96 -7.82 2.25 7.41
C ALA A 96 -6.83 3.24 6.81
N TYR A 97 -6.45 4.27 7.59
CA TYR A 97 -5.41 5.23 7.22
C TYR A 97 -4.04 4.56 7.05
N PHE A 98 -3.56 3.79 8.03
CA PHE A 98 -2.26 3.08 7.94
C PHE A 98 -2.23 2.06 6.79
N LEU A 99 -3.32 1.35 6.55
CA LEU A 99 -3.42 0.44 5.40
C LEU A 99 -3.33 1.18 4.08
N TRP A 100 -3.94 2.36 3.97
CA TRP A 100 -3.80 3.21 2.80
C TRP A 100 -2.36 3.70 2.63
N VAL A 101 -1.70 4.19 3.68
CA VAL A 101 -0.27 4.62 3.61
C VAL A 101 0.61 3.50 3.10
N ARG A 102 0.43 2.27 3.59
CA ARG A 102 1.18 1.09 3.14
C ARG A 102 0.92 0.78 1.66
N THR A 103 -0.34 0.86 1.21
CA THR A 103 -0.68 0.64 -0.20
C THR A 103 -0.08 1.73 -1.08
N ASP A 104 -0.18 2.99 -0.67
CA ASP A 104 0.36 4.12 -1.42
C ASP A 104 1.89 4.08 -1.49
N TRP A 105 2.55 3.69 -0.38
CA TRP A 105 3.98 3.41 -0.35
C TRP A 105 4.38 2.35 -1.38
N ALA A 106 3.69 1.21 -1.40
CA ALA A 106 4.00 0.15 -2.36
C ALA A 106 3.84 0.59 -3.82
N LEU A 107 2.91 1.52 -4.10
CA LEU A 107 2.70 2.07 -5.44
C LEU A 107 3.73 3.14 -5.84
N ARG A 108 4.32 3.85 -4.88
CA ARG A 108 5.13 5.06 -5.11
C ARG A 108 6.58 4.95 -4.66
N ARG A 109 6.99 3.86 -4.01
CA ARG A 109 8.38 3.72 -3.53
C ARG A 109 9.43 3.83 -4.63
N GLU A 110 9.08 3.45 -5.86
CA GLU A 110 9.96 3.55 -7.02
C GLU A 110 10.06 4.98 -7.58
N SER A 111 9.22 5.92 -7.13
CA SER A 111 9.24 7.32 -7.57
C SER A 111 10.06 8.26 -6.69
N ASP A 112 10.96 7.73 -5.85
CA ASP A 112 11.94 8.44 -5.00
C ASP A 112 11.38 9.47 -3.98
N ASP A 113 10.07 9.63 -3.82
CA ASP A 113 9.47 10.60 -2.91
C ASP A 113 9.19 10.04 -1.50
N VAL A 114 10.25 9.59 -0.84
CA VAL A 114 10.19 9.16 0.57
C VAL A 114 9.79 10.31 1.51
N SER A 115 10.12 11.55 1.13
CA SER A 115 9.91 12.75 1.94
C SER A 115 8.42 13.06 2.21
N SER A 116 7.56 12.80 1.23
CA SER A 116 6.10 12.96 1.38
C SER A 116 5.53 11.98 2.40
N PHE A 117 6.00 10.73 2.40
CA PHE A 117 5.57 9.72 3.38
C PHE A 117 6.05 10.05 4.79
N GLU A 118 7.27 10.55 4.93
CA GLU A 118 7.77 11.04 6.22
C GLU A 118 6.91 12.18 6.77
N THR A 119 6.60 13.19 5.95
CA THR A 119 5.74 14.32 6.33
C THR A 119 4.35 13.86 6.75
N LEU A 120 3.80 12.90 6.02
CA LEU A 120 2.49 12.33 6.28
C LEU A 120 2.46 11.54 7.60
N LEU A 121 3.42 10.64 7.81
CA LEU A 121 3.54 9.88 9.05
C LEU A 121 3.79 10.79 10.25
N ARG A 122 4.60 11.85 10.09
CA ARG A 122 4.83 12.86 11.12
C ARG A 122 3.55 13.60 11.49
N THR A 123 2.73 13.94 10.50
CA THR A 123 1.41 14.55 10.74
C THR A 123 0.48 13.57 11.46
N LEU A 124 0.47 12.31 11.05
CA LEU A 124 -0.37 11.28 11.67
C LEU A 124 0.05 11.01 13.11
N LEU A 125 1.34 10.84 13.38
CA LEU A 125 1.91 10.52 14.69
C LEU A 125 2.16 11.74 15.59
N SER A 126 1.84 12.96 15.13
CA SER A 126 1.96 14.18 15.95
C SER A 126 1.13 14.14 17.24
N ALA A 127 -0.02 13.45 17.21
CA ALA A 127 -0.95 13.36 18.33
C ALA A 127 -0.67 12.12 19.19
N LYS A 128 -0.66 12.29 20.53
CA LYS A 128 -0.28 11.23 21.48
C LYS A 128 -1.14 9.97 21.35
N GLY A 129 -2.47 10.10 21.35
CA GLY A 129 -3.34 8.93 21.29
C GLY A 129 -3.21 8.13 19.98
N ARG A 130 -2.77 8.77 18.88
CA ARG A 130 -2.43 8.06 17.63
C ARG A 130 -1.11 7.29 17.75
N ARG A 131 -0.13 7.81 18.48
CA ARG A 131 1.11 7.08 18.82
C ARG A 131 0.84 5.91 19.75
N ASP A 132 0.01 6.10 20.77
CA ASP A 132 -0.41 5.03 21.67
C ASP A 132 -1.10 3.90 20.88
N GLN A 133 -1.98 4.25 19.92
CA GLN A 133 -2.60 3.28 19.03
C GLN A 133 -1.60 2.61 18.08
N TYR A 134 -0.61 3.35 17.58
CA TYR A 134 0.47 2.82 16.75
C TYR A 134 1.29 1.76 17.49
N ALA A 135 1.78 2.08 18.69
CA ALA A 135 2.53 1.15 19.54
C ALA A 135 1.67 -0.04 20.00
N GLY A 136 0.36 0.16 20.16
CA GLY A 136 -0.59 -0.87 20.57
C GLY A 136 -0.85 -1.94 19.49
N ASP A 137 -1.34 -1.53 18.32
CA ASP A 137 -1.79 -2.48 17.29
C ASP A 137 -1.53 -2.07 15.83
N LEU A 138 -1.20 -0.80 15.53
CA LEU A 138 -1.04 -0.39 14.13
C LEU A 138 0.36 -0.58 13.58
N ARG A 139 1.40 -0.65 14.42
CA ARG A 139 2.77 -0.97 14.00
C ARG A 139 2.85 -2.28 13.23
N GLY A 140 2.05 -3.28 13.62
CA GLY A 140 1.95 -4.57 12.93
C GLY A 140 1.57 -4.46 11.46
N ASN A 141 0.84 -3.40 11.05
CA ASN A 141 0.47 -3.20 9.65
C ASN A 141 1.67 -2.84 8.76
N LEU A 142 2.78 -2.35 9.33
CA LEU A 142 3.94 -1.90 8.57
C LEU A 142 5.06 -2.95 8.50
N LEU A 143 4.92 -4.10 9.16
CA LEU A 143 5.97 -5.14 9.22
C LEU A 143 6.39 -5.67 7.84
N SER A 144 5.49 -5.63 6.85
CA SER A 144 5.81 -6.06 5.48
C SER A 144 6.63 -5.03 4.69
N GLU A 145 6.75 -3.80 5.18
CA GLU A 145 7.45 -2.68 4.52
C GLU A 145 8.55 -2.13 5.46
N PRO A 146 9.74 -2.75 5.51
CA PRO A 146 10.77 -2.45 6.51
C PRO A 146 11.22 -0.97 6.53
N GLU A 147 11.38 -0.37 5.35
CA GLU A 147 11.78 1.04 5.21
C GLU A 147 10.71 1.98 5.78
N LEU A 148 9.42 1.72 5.48
CA LEU A 148 8.31 2.51 5.99
C LEU A 148 8.14 2.33 7.50
N LEU A 149 8.35 1.12 8.00
CA LEU A 149 8.36 0.82 9.43
C LEU A 149 9.48 1.59 10.14
N GLU A 150 10.69 1.60 9.61
CA GLU A 150 11.82 2.34 10.17
C GLU A 150 11.51 3.85 10.26
N ILE A 151 10.92 4.43 9.21
CA ILE A 151 10.48 5.83 9.22
C ILE A 151 9.45 6.08 10.32
N ALA A 152 8.43 5.22 10.43
CA ALA A 152 7.37 5.36 11.43
C ALA A 152 7.90 5.19 12.87
N ASP A 153 8.79 4.22 13.11
CA ASP A 153 9.41 3.98 14.42
C ASP A 153 10.33 5.13 14.81
N ARG A 154 11.13 5.67 13.87
CA ARG A 154 11.96 6.86 14.10
C ARG A 154 11.12 8.08 14.48
N ILE A 155 10.04 8.35 13.75
CA ILE A 155 9.13 9.47 14.05
C ILE A 155 8.48 9.27 15.43
N TYR A 156 8.07 8.04 15.75
CA TYR A 156 7.54 7.73 17.08
C TYR A 156 8.57 8.05 18.18
N GLU A 157 9.80 7.57 18.01
CA GLU A 157 10.92 7.79 18.94
C GLU A 157 11.22 9.27 19.15
N GLU A 158 11.21 10.06 18.07
CA GLU A 158 11.39 11.51 18.15
C GLU A 158 10.32 12.20 19.02
N PHE A 159 9.08 11.72 19.00
CA PHE A 159 7.98 12.32 19.77
C PHE A 159 7.87 11.79 21.21
N GLU A 160 8.13 10.50 21.44
CA GLU A 160 8.00 9.88 22.78
C GLU A 160 9.33 9.87 23.56
N GLY A 161 10.47 10.09 22.90
CA GLY A 161 11.80 10.03 23.51
C GLY A 161 12.26 8.61 23.86
N ALA A 162 11.52 7.57 23.42
CA ALA A 162 11.80 6.17 23.67
C ALA A 162 11.35 5.29 22.49
N PRO A 163 12.02 4.15 22.26
CA PRO A 163 11.64 3.21 21.21
C PRO A 163 10.28 2.57 21.48
N VAL A 164 9.57 2.21 20.41
CA VAL A 164 8.26 1.55 20.49
C VAL A 164 8.35 0.26 21.32
N SER A 165 9.45 -0.48 21.20
CA SER A 165 9.71 -1.72 21.96
C SER A 165 9.68 -1.52 23.48
N ALA A 166 10.11 -0.36 23.98
CA ALA A 166 10.05 -0.04 25.41
C ALA A 166 8.62 0.30 25.88
N THR A 167 7.75 0.76 24.98
CA THR A 167 6.36 1.11 25.31
C THR A 167 5.42 -0.10 25.25
N THR A 168 5.72 -1.08 24.39
CA THR A 168 4.92 -2.31 24.27
C THR A 168 4.90 -3.16 25.54
N GLU A 169 5.91 -3.04 26.42
CA GLU A 169 5.92 -3.69 27.73
C GLU A 169 4.92 -3.06 28.72
N GLY A 170 4.64 -1.75 28.63
CA GLY A 170 3.70 -1.04 29.53
C GLY A 170 2.26 -0.93 29.03
N ILE A 171 2.05 -0.99 27.71
CA ILE A 171 0.73 -0.88 27.07
C ILE A 171 -0.07 -2.20 27.18
N ALA A 172 0.61 -3.36 27.24
CA ALA A 172 -0.01 -4.67 27.39
C ALA A 172 -0.82 -4.85 28.70
N GLU A 173 -0.60 -4.00 29.70
CA GLU A 173 -1.27 -4.04 31.00
C GLU A 173 -2.55 -3.17 31.06
N ASN A 174 -2.73 -2.21 30.13
CA ASN A 174 -3.80 -1.20 30.21
C ASN A 174 -4.80 -1.18 29.03
N LEU A 175 -4.66 -2.06 28.02
CA LEU A 175 -5.70 -2.21 26.98
C LEU A 175 -6.81 -3.17 27.41
N PRO A 176 -8.09 -2.86 27.07
CA PRO A 176 -9.20 -3.78 27.29
C PRO A 176 -8.91 -5.15 26.68
N ALA A 177 -9.23 -6.22 27.42
CA ALA A 177 -8.95 -7.60 27.04
C ALA A 177 -9.63 -8.06 25.73
N ASN A 178 -10.50 -7.25 25.13
CA ASN A 178 -11.26 -7.58 23.93
C ASN A 178 -10.58 -7.15 22.60
N ILE A 179 -9.40 -6.53 22.64
CA ILE A 179 -8.71 -6.04 21.44
C ILE A 179 -7.64 -7.04 21.02
N PRO A 180 -7.72 -7.60 19.79
CA PRO A 180 -6.69 -8.49 19.27
C PRO A 180 -5.34 -7.77 19.24
N ARG A 181 -4.40 -8.24 20.06
CA ARG A 181 -3.04 -7.76 20.11
C ARG A 181 -2.31 -8.29 18.88
N SER A 182 -1.89 -7.42 17.97
CA SER A 182 -1.00 -7.81 16.87
C SER A 182 0.47 -7.82 17.33
N TYR A 183 0.74 -8.36 18.52
CA TYR A 183 2.10 -8.61 18.97
C TYR A 183 2.54 -9.95 18.40
N GLY A 184 3.44 -9.92 17.42
CA GLY A 184 4.09 -11.11 16.88
C GLY A 184 4.45 -10.99 15.40
N ALA A 185 5.60 -10.38 15.10
CA ALA A 185 6.86 -11.08 14.84
C ALA A 185 8.03 -10.12 15.11
#